data_AF-A0A816N553-F1
#
_entry.id   AF-A0A816N553-F1
#
_cell.length_a   1.000
_cell.length_b   1.000
_cell.length_c   1.000
_cell.angle_alpha   90.00
_cell.angle_beta   90.00
_cell.angle_gamma   90.00
#
_symmetry.space_group_name_H-M   'P 1'
#
loop_
_entity.id
_entity.type
_entity.pdbx_description
1 polymer ?
#
loop_
_entity_poly.entity_id
_entity_poly.type
_entity_poly.pdbx_seq_one_letter_code
_entity_poly.pdbx_strand_id
1 'polypeptide(L)'
;MFSSVWTVVFLINALCFQYVIGSRTNVRNRPSVRRTTKLPSTFDYIVLGGGTGGSVVANRLSASGHYNVLLLEEGTNVEDDPMVSIPYNWDITVGSSLDSRGGPLTLILY
;
A
#
# COMPACT_ATOMS: atom_id res chain seq x y z
N MET A 1 22.43 43.74 -19.10
CA MET A 1 20.97 43.58 -18.92
C MET A 1 20.51 42.12 -19.18
N PHE A 2 21.31 41.11 -18.80
CA PHE A 2 21.04 39.68 -19.10
C PHE A 2 21.15 38.74 -17.88
N SER A 3 21.48 39.25 -16.68
CA SER A 3 21.61 38.41 -15.48
C SER A 3 20.28 38.04 -14.82
N SER A 4 19.22 38.81 -15.07
CA SER A 4 17.92 38.70 -14.40
C SER A 4 17.10 37.47 -14.84
N VAL A 5 17.28 36.99 -16.07
CA VAL A 5 16.54 35.83 -16.59
C VAL A 5 17.10 34.53 -16.01
N TRP A 6 18.42 34.42 -15.97
CA TRP A 6 19.10 33.25 -15.40
C TRP A 6 18.83 33.10 -13.91
N THR A 7 18.80 34.20 -13.14
CA THR A 7 18.44 34.14 -11.72
C THR A 7 17.02 33.65 -11.48
N VAL A 8 16.05 34.05 -12.31
CA VAL A 8 14.66 33.54 -12.20
C VAL A 8 14.60 32.04 -12.51
N VAL A 9 15.31 31.57 -13.54
CA VAL A 9 15.38 30.14 -13.86
C VAL A 9 16.02 29.33 -12.73
N PHE A 10 17.10 29.83 -12.14
CA PHE A 10 17.74 29.18 -10.99
C PHE A 10 16.83 29.16 -9.75
N LEU A 11 16.10 30.23 -9.48
CA LEU A 11 15.18 30.30 -8.34
C LEU A 11 13.99 29.37 -8.50
N ILE A 12 13.42 29.26 -9.70
CA ILE A 12 12.32 28.33 -9.99
C ILE A 12 12.79 26.89 -9.81
N ASN A 13 13.97 26.54 -10.33
CA ASN A 13 14.54 25.20 -10.16
C ASN A 13 14.86 24.90 -8.69
N ALA A 14 15.42 25.86 -7.95
CA ALA A 14 15.75 25.70 -6.53
C ALA A 14 14.50 25.53 -5.65
N LEU A 15 13.44 26.32 -5.89
CA LEU A 15 12.17 26.19 -5.19
C LEU A 15 11.47 24.86 -5.52
N CYS A 16 11.51 24.44 -6.79
CA CYS A 16 10.97 23.15 -7.22
C CYS A 16 11.72 21.98 -6.55
N PHE A 17 13.05 22.05 -6.50
CA PHE A 17 13.87 21.05 -5.82
C PHE A 17 13.58 20.99 -4.31
N GLN A 18 13.40 22.15 -3.66
CA GLN A 18 13.05 22.20 -2.25
C GLN A 18 11.64 21.68 -1.97
N TYR A 19 10.69 21.90 -2.88
CA TYR A 19 9.34 21.33 -2.79
C TYR A 19 9.34 19.80 -2.95
N VAL A 20 10.15 19.27 -3.87
CA VAL A 20 10.32 17.82 -4.07
C VAL A 20 11.05 17.15 -2.90
N ILE A 21 12.04 17.80 -2.29
CA ILE A 21 12.71 17.28 -1.08
C ILE A 21 11.84 17.45 0.17
N GLY A 22 11.05 18.54 0.25
CA GLY A 22 10.14 18.85 1.35
C GLY A 22 8.89 17.98 1.38
N SER A 23 8.52 17.35 0.27
CA SER A 23 7.41 16.39 0.18
C SER A 23 7.80 14.97 0.66
N ARG A 24 8.76 14.87 1.60
CA ARG A 24 8.94 13.67 2.41
C ARG A 24 7.78 13.57 3.39
N THR A 25 6.76 12.81 2.99
CA THR A 25 5.63 12.42 3.81
C THR A 25 6.08 12.01 5.21
N ASN A 26 5.42 12.58 6.21
CA ASN A 26 5.59 12.23 7.61
C ASN A 26 5.11 10.78 7.83
N VAL A 27 6.02 9.81 7.67
CA VAL A 27 5.76 8.38 7.95
C VAL A 27 5.59 8.10 9.45
N ARG A 28 5.74 9.11 10.31
CA ARG A 28 5.87 8.93 11.76
C ARG A 28 4.55 8.80 12.53
N ASN A 29 3.41 9.00 11.88
CA ASN A 29 2.07 8.82 12.47
C ASN A 29 1.22 7.83 11.65
N ARG A 30 1.74 6.63 11.37
CA ARG A 30 0.88 5.53 10.96
C ARG A 30 0.07 5.11 12.21
N PRO A 31 -1.28 5.20 12.21
CA PRO A 31 -2.05 4.56 13.27
C PRO A 31 -1.63 3.10 13.30
N SER A 32 -1.19 2.62 14.46
CA SER A 32 -0.86 1.22 14.66
C SER A 32 -2.10 0.42 14.25
N VAL A 33 -1.94 -0.42 13.21
CA VAL A 33 -2.97 -1.36 12.78
C VAL A 33 -3.50 -2.03 14.03
N ARG A 34 -4.78 -1.80 14.32
CA ARG A 34 -5.44 -2.20 15.55
C ARG A 34 -5.42 -3.74 15.59
N ARG A 35 -4.44 -4.30 16.29
CA ARG A 35 -4.27 -5.75 16.50
C ARG A 35 -5.53 -6.25 17.23
N THR A 36 -6.51 -6.75 16.49
CA THR A 36 -7.84 -7.08 17.04
C THR A 36 -8.25 -8.52 16.81
N THR A 37 -7.30 -9.43 16.61
CA THR A 37 -7.54 -10.87 16.72
C THR A 37 -6.35 -11.55 17.40
N LYS A 38 -6.63 -12.45 18.34
CA LYS A 38 -5.64 -13.32 18.96
C LYS A 38 -5.15 -14.26 17.87
N LEU A 39 -4.07 -13.89 17.20
CA LEU A 39 -3.48 -14.72 16.16
C LEU A 39 -3.05 -16.06 16.76
N PRO A 40 -3.33 -17.18 16.09
CA PRO A 40 -2.70 -18.46 16.40
C PRO A 40 -1.17 -18.27 16.45
N SER A 41 -0.51 -18.96 17.38
CA SER A 41 0.95 -18.92 17.47
C SER A 41 1.64 -19.66 16.33
N THR A 42 0.89 -20.48 15.57
CA THR A 42 1.39 -21.39 14.54
C THR A 42 0.43 -21.41 13.35
N PHE A 43 0.99 -21.43 12.16
CA PHE A 43 0.29 -21.60 10.89
C PHE A 43 0.96 -22.72 10.10
N ASP A 44 0.18 -23.48 9.36
CA ASP A 44 0.67 -24.56 8.52
C ASP A 44 1.26 -24.02 7.21
N TYR A 45 0.70 -22.92 6.71
CA TYR A 45 1.18 -22.23 5.53
C TYR A 45 1.15 -20.71 5.73
N ILE A 46 2.18 -20.04 5.19
CA ILE A 46 2.23 -18.58 5.09
C ILE A 46 2.36 -18.22 3.62
N VAL A 47 1.36 -17.55 3.08
CA VAL A 47 1.32 -17.02 1.72
C VAL A 47 1.71 -15.54 1.78
N LEU A 48 2.71 -15.16 1.00
CA LEU A 48 3.16 -13.78 0.87
C LEU A 48 2.65 -13.22 -0.46
N GLY A 49 1.93 -12.10 -0.42
CA GLY A 49 1.31 -11.45 -1.56
C GLY A 49 -0.15 -11.86 -1.75
N GLY A 50 -1.09 -10.93 -1.56
CA GLY A 50 -2.55 -11.07 -1.75
C GLY A 50 -3.05 -10.74 -3.18
N GLY A 51 -2.15 -10.78 -4.17
CA GLY A 51 -2.50 -10.61 -5.57
C GLY A 51 -3.29 -11.78 -6.16
N THR A 52 -3.49 -11.77 -7.47
CA THR A 52 -4.32 -12.75 -8.21
C THR A 52 -3.92 -14.21 -7.94
N GLY A 53 -2.62 -14.50 -7.87
CA GLY A 53 -2.13 -15.84 -7.57
C GLY A 53 -2.22 -16.22 -6.09
N GLY A 54 -1.79 -15.30 -5.21
CA GLY A 54 -1.69 -15.59 -3.78
C GLY A 54 -3.04 -15.79 -3.10
N SER A 55 -4.05 -15.01 -3.48
CA SER A 55 -5.42 -15.17 -2.96
C SER A 55 -6.06 -16.50 -3.39
N VAL A 56 -5.76 -16.99 -4.61
CA VAL A 56 -6.24 -18.31 -5.06
C VAL A 56 -5.55 -19.44 -4.31
N VAL A 57 -4.24 -19.33 -4.08
CA VAL A 57 -3.48 -20.33 -3.32
C VAL A 57 -3.96 -20.39 -1.87
N ALA A 58 -4.10 -19.23 -1.21
CA ALA A 58 -4.59 -19.15 0.16
C ALA A 58 -5.98 -19.80 0.29
N ASN A 59 -6.90 -19.46 -0.62
CA ASN A 59 -8.24 -20.04 -0.65
C ASN A 59 -8.24 -21.56 -0.88
N ARG A 60 -7.35 -22.09 -1.72
CA ARG A 60 -7.25 -23.55 -1.95
C ARG A 60 -6.65 -24.29 -0.77
N LEU A 61 -5.66 -23.70 -0.09
CA LEU A 61 -5.04 -24.30 1.08
C LEU A 61 -5.99 -24.32 2.28
N SER A 62 -6.79 -23.27 2.48
CA SER A 62 -7.75 -23.21 3.59
C SER A 62 -9.05 -23.98 3.32
N ALA A 63 -9.42 -24.25 2.07
CA ALA A 63 -10.70 -24.87 1.70
C ALA A 63 -11.01 -26.20 2.38
N SER A 64 -9.98 -26.96 2.78
CA SER A 64 -10.14 -28.24 3.46
C SER A 64 -10.40 -28.10 4.97
N GLY A 65 -10.18 -26.93 5.55
CA GLY A 65 -10.27 -26.66 6.99
C GLY A 65 -9.21 -27.37 7.85
N HIS A 66 -8.33 -28.16 7.23
CA HIS A 66 -7.27 -28.90 7.92
C HIS A 66 -6.01 -28.06 8.16
N TYR A 67 -5.84 -26.96 7.43
CA TYR A 67 -4.66 -26.13 7.45
C TYR A 67 -5.01 -24.71 7.88
N ASN A 68 -4.24 -24.16 8.81
CA ASN A 68 -4.31 -22.75 9.19
C ASN A 68 -3.41 -21.95 8.25
N VAL A 69 -3.99 -21.04 7.47
CA VAL A 69 -3.28 -20.34 6.40
C VAL A 69 -3.22 -18.85 6.70
N LEU A 70 -2.00 -18.31 6.71
CA LEU A 70 -1.74 -16.87 6.88
C LEU A 70 -1.46 -16.23 5.53
N LEU A 71 -2.28 -15.27 5.09
CA LEU A 71 -1.98 -14.44 3.93
C LEU A 71 -1.45 -13.07 4.39
N LEU A 72 -0.26 -12.71 3.95
CA LEU A 72 0.39 -11.43 4.21
C LEU A 72 0.46 -10.62 2.92
N GLU A 73 -0.15 -9.45 2.88
CA GLU A 73 -0.12 -8.56 1.72
C GLU A 73 0.41 -7.17 2.09
N GLU A 74 1.17 -6.55 1.19
CA GLU A 74 1.51 -5.14 1.33
C GLU A 74 0.37 -4.27 0.80
N GLY A 75 -0.27 -3.51 1.69
CA GLY A 75 -1.42 -2.68 1.38
C GLY A 75 -2.38 -2.60 2.56
N THR A 76 -3.46 -1.86 2.41
CA THR A 76 -4.57 -1.84 3.39
C THR A 76 -5.71 -2.68 2.84
N ASN A 77 -6.53 -3.33 3.69
CA ASN A 77 -7.77 -3.93 3.20
C ASN A 77 -8.68 -2.83 2.63
N VAL A 78 -9.07 -2.99 1.36
CA VAL A 78 -9.85 -2.04 0.56
C VAL A 78 -11.06 -2.70 -0.09
N GLU A 79 -11.47 -3.88 0.40
CA GLU A 79 -12.63 -4.62 -0.12
C GLU A 79 -13.92 -3.77 -0.13
N ASP A 80 -14.10 -2.95 0.91
CA ASP A 80 -15.24 -2.06 1.06
C ASP A 80 -15.00 -0.64 0.51
N ASP A 81 -13.86 -0.37 -0.13
CA ASP A 81 -13.53 0.96 -0.65
C ASP A 81 -14.26 1.22 -1.99
N PRO A 82 -15.14 2.24 -2.08
CA PRO A 82 -15.80 2.61 -3.32
C PRO A 82 -14.83 3.07 -4.41
N MET A 83 -13.61 3.48 -4.06
CA MET A 83 -12.56 3.83 -5.02
C MET A 83 -12.02 2.60 -5.76
N VAL A 84 -12.13 1.41 -5.17
CA VAL A 84 -11.61 0.14 -5.74
C VAL A 84 -12.74 -0.72 -6.30
N SER A 85 -13.91 -0.73 -5.64
CA SER A 85 -15.04 -1.59 -6.02
C SER A 85 -15.82 -1.10 -7.25
N ILE A 86 -15.78 0.20 -7.56
CA ILE A 86 -16.46 0.78 -8.73
C ILE A 86 -15.53 0.72 -9.96
N PRO A 87 -15.85 -0.05 -11.01
CA PRO A 87 -14.95 -0.22 -12.16
C PRO A 87 -14.63 1.07 -12.93
N TYR A 88 -15.50 2.08 -12.84
CA TYR A 88 -15.27 3.38 -13.47
C TYR A 88 -14.02 4.08 -12.92
N ASN A 89 -13.62 3.82 -11.67
CA ASN A 89 -12.54 4.49 -10.97
C ASN A 89 -11.15 3.87 -11.21
N TRP A 90 -10.97 3.09 -12.28
CA TRP A 90 -9.76 2.31 -12.54
C TRP A 90 -8.47 3.15 -12.64
N ASP A 91 -8.56 4.41 -13.06
CA ASP A 91 -7.43 5.33 -13.24
C ASP A 91 -7.11 6.15 -11.98
N ILE A 92 -8.07 6.32 -11.08
CA ILE A 92 -7.98 7.24 -9.93
C ILE A 92 -7.05 6.69 -8.83
N THR A 93 -6.87 5.36 -8.79
CA THR A 93 -6.03 4.71 -7.79
C THR A 93 -4.54 4.69 -8.17
N VAL A 94 -4.20 4.99 -9.44
CA VAL A 94 -2.82 4.98 -9.95
C VAL A 94 -2.00 6.12 -9.31
N GLY A 95 -0.97 5.78 -8.55
CA GLY A 95 -0.13 6.74 -7.82
C GLY A 95 -0.72 7.25 -6.49
N SER A 96 -1.91 6.75 -6.10
CA SER A 96 -2.49 7.00 -4.78
C SER A 96 -1.81 6.13 -3.70
N SER A 97 -2.22 6.27 -2.44
CA SER A 97 -1.77 5.37 -1.35
C SER A 97 -2.22 3.92 -1.49
N LEU A 98 -3.08 3.62 -2.47
CA LEU A 98 -3.51 2.28 -2.86
C LEU A 98 -2.55 1.63 -3.88
N ASP A 99 -1.69 2.43 -4.53
CA ASP A 99 -0.62 1.92 -5.38
C ASP A 99 0.44 1.21 -4.51
N SER A 100 0.97 0.07 -4.96
CA SER A 100 1.81 -0.86 -4.19
C SER A 100 3.22 -0.33 -3.84
N ARG A 101 3.38 0.97 -3.64
CA ARG A 101 4.66 1.68 -3.46
C ARG A 101 5.01 1.98 -1.99
N GLY A 102 4.69 1.09 -1.03
CA GLY A 102 5.13 1.27 0.36
C GLY A 102 3.99 1.37 1.40
N GLY A 103 2.89 0.65 1.21
CA GLY A 103 1.73 0.64 2.11
C GLY A 103 2.01 -0.01 3.48
N PRO A 104 1.09 0.05 4.45
CA PRO A 104 1.13 -0.82 5.64
C PRO A 104 0.98 -2.30 5.22
N LEU A 105 1.38 -3.26 6.06
CA LEU A 105 1.12 -4.68 5.79
C LEU A 105 -0.29 -5.04 6.28
N THR A 106 -1.11 -5.63 5.41
CA THR A 106 -2.40 -6.23 5.75
C THR A 106 -2.24 -7.72 5.98
N LEU A 107 -2.90 -8.20 7.02
CA LEU A 107 -2.96 -9.59 7.40
C LEU A 107 -4.37 -10.13 7.13
N ILE A 108 -4.48 -11.17 6.33
CA ILE A 108 -5.74 -11.87 6.09
C ILE A 108 -5.58 -13.31 6.59
N LEU A 109 -6.52 -13.72 7.43
CA LEU A 109 -6.56 -15.08 8.00
C LEU A 109 -7.59 -15.87 7.21
N TYR A 110 -7.17 -17.05 6.76
CA TYR A 110 -8.02 -18.01 6.06
C TYR A 110 -8.11 -19.32 6.86
#